data_AF-A0A931SA08-F1
#
_entry.id   AF-A0A931SA08-F1
#
_cell.length_a   1.000
_cell.length_b   1.000
_cell.length_c   1.000
_cell.angle_alpha   90.00
_cell.angle_beta   90.00
_cell.angle_gamma   90.00
#
_symmetry.space_group_name_H-M   'P 1'
#
loop_
_entity.id
_entity.type
_entity.pdbx_description
1 polymer ?
#
loop_
_entity_poly.entity_id
_entity_poly.type
_entity_poly.pdbx_seq_one_letter_code
_entity_poly.pdbx_strand_id
1 'polypeptide(L)' 'MTQKQRESVAKYLYDVSKLSYTGLVLYGFLKEGGPRLIAVIIGVLVGSLAFLMAYLLEGER' A
#
# COMPACT_ATOMS: atom_id res chain seq x y z
N MET A 1 -22.16 1.05 -4.20
CA MET A 1 -21.04 1.58 -5.00
C MET A 1 -21.17 1.03 -6.41
N THR A 2 -21.09 1.84 -7.46
CA THR A 2 -21.21 1.31 -8.84
C THR A 2 -19.98 0.47 -9.20
N GLN A 3 -20.09 -0.44 -10.16
CA GLN A 3 -18.95 -1.27 -10.61
C GLN A 3 -17.74 -0.40 -11.01
N LYS A 4 -17.98 0.69 -11.74
CA LYS A 4 -16.94 1.66 -12.14
C LYS A 4 -16.28 2.35 -10.94
N GLN A 5 -17.06 2.69 -9.90
CA GLN A 5 -16.51 3.28 -8.69
C GLN A 5 -15.62 2.29 -7.93
N ARG A 6 -16.05 1.03 -7.81
CA ARG A 6 -15.28 -0.03 -7.12
C ARG A 6 -13.94 -0.27 -7.79
N GLU A 7 -13.93 -0.38 -9.13
CA GLU A 7 -12.69 -0.52 -9.91
C GLU A 7 -11.74 0.68 -9.74
N SER A 8 -12.29 1.90 -9.74
CA SER A 8 -11.48 3.11 -9.52
C SER A 8 -10.82 3.11 -8.14
N VAL A 9 -11.58 2.73 -7.09
CA VAL A 9 -11.06 2.66 -5.72
C VAL A 9 -10.06 1.51 -5.55
N ALA A 10 -10.29 0.35 -6.15
CA ALA A 10 -9.33 -0.75 -6.13
C ALA A 10 -7.98 -0.33 -6.75
N LYS A 11 -8.01 0.34 -7.92
CA LYS A 11 -6.80 0.89 -8.55
C LYS A 11 -6.08 1.90 -7.65
N TYR A 12 -6.82 2.84 -7.08
CA TYR A 12 -6.25 3.81 -6.14
C TYR A 12 -5.57 3.13 -4.95
N LEU A 13 -6.21 2.11 -4.36
CA LEU A 13 -5.65 1.36 -3.23
C LEU A 13 -4.39 0.57 -3.62
N TYR A 14 -4.33 -0.01 -4.82
CA TYR A 14 -3.11 -0.63 -5.33
C TYR A 14 -1.98 0.39 -5.51
N ASP A 15 -2.28 1.61 -5.98
CA ASP A 15 -1.28 2.65 -6.11
C ASP A 15 -0.77 3.13 -4.74
N VAL A 16 -1.67 3.30 -3.76
CA VAL A 16 -1.30 3.58 -2.37
C VAL A 16 -0.43 2.46 -1.79
N SER A 17 -0.73 1.20 -2.10
CA SER A 17 0.08 0.07 -1.64
C SER A 17 1.51 0.16 -2.16
N LYS A 18 1.69 0.37 -3.46
CA LYS A 18 3.01 0.52 -4.10
C LYS A 18 3.75 1.75 -3.58
N LEU A 19 3.06 2.88 -3.45
CA LEU A 19 3.65 4.12 -2.94
C LEU A 19 4.06 3.98 -1.48
N SER A 20 3.31 3.25 -0.65
CA SER A 20 3.69 2.98 0.73
C SER A 20 4.96 2.12 0.80
N TYR A 21 5.07 1.12 -0.08
CA TYR A 21 6.30 0.34 -0.19
C TYR A 21 7.49 1.20 -0.63
N THR A 22 7.38 1.91 -1.74
CA THR A 22 8.47 2.76 -2.25
C THR A 22 8.82 3.91 -1.29
N GLY A 23 7.81 4.56 -0.71
CA GLY A 23 7.98 5.78 0.09
C GLY A 23 8.39 5.52 1.55
N LEU A 24 7.99 4.41 2.15
CA LEU A 24 8.27 4.12 3.56
C LEU A 24 9.23 2.95 3.74
N VAL A 25 9.08 1.88 2.96
CA VAL A 25 9.96 0.71 3.06
C VAL A 25 11.32 1.02 2.44
N LEU A 26 11.38 1.43 1.17
CA LEU A 26 12.67 1.75 0.55
C LEU A 26 13.34 2.94 1.24
N TYR A 27 12.60 3.99 1.56
CA TYR A 27 13.14 5.10 2.36
C TYR A 27 13.70 4.65 3.71
N GLY A 28 12.99 3.75 4.40
CA GLY A 28 13.42 3.20 5.68
C GLY A 28 14.77 2.47 5.59
N PHE A 29 15.04 1.78 4.48
CA PHE A 29 16.31 1.10 4.23
C PHE A 29 17.41 2.02 3.71
N LEU A 30 17.08 3.01 2.88
CA LEU A 30 18.03 3.92 2.24
C LEU A 30 18.45 5.09 3.14
N LYS A 31 17.92 5.19 4.35
CA LYS A 31 18.22 6.28 5.27
C LYS A 31 19.65 6.19 5.80
N GLU A 32 20.35 7.33 5.77
CA GLU A 32 21.66 7.47 6.41
C GLU A 32 21.55 7.21 7.91
N GLY A 33 22.49 6.43 8.44
CA GLY A 33 22.47 5.94 9.83
C GLY A 33 21.86 4.54 10.00
N GLY A 34 21.47 3.87 8.91
CA GLY A 34 21.00 2.49 8.90
C GLY A 34 19.47 2.34 8.86
N PRO A 35 18.96 1.10 8.79
CA PRO A 35 17.54 0.85 8.56
C PRO A 35 16.66 1.40 9.69
N ARG A 36 15.73 2.31 9.35
CA ARG A 36 14.67 2.71 10.26
C ARG A 36 13.54 1.69 10.24
N LEU A 37 13.69 0.65 11.06
CA LEU A 37 12.73 -0.46 11.16
C LEU A 37 11.29 0.00 11.39
N ILE A 38 11.07 1.09 12.15
CA ILE A 38 9.72 1.65 12.35
C ILE A 38 9.09 2.09 11.03
N ALA A 39 9.84 2.81 10.18
CA ALA A 39 9.33 3.26 8.88
C ALA A 39 9.04 2.08 7.95
N VAL A 40 9.91 1.07 7.97
CA VAL A 40 9.73 -0.18 7.23
C VAL A 40 8.46 -0.91 7.67
N ILE A 41 8.27 -1.11 8.97
CA ILE A 41 7.09 -1.80 9.53
C ILE A 41 5.81 -1.06 9.17
N ILE A 42 5.78 0.26 9.33
CA ILE A 42 4.61 1.08 8.95
C ILE A 42 4.34 0.96 7.46
N GLY A 43 5.38 1.04 6.62
CA GLY A 43 5.25 0.89 5.17
C GLY A 43 4.67 -0.45 4.75
N VAL A 44 5.14 -1.54 5.37
CA VAL A 44 4.61 -2.89 5.14
C VAL A 44 3.15 -2.98 5.59
N LEU A 45 2.82 -2.53 6.80
CA LEU A 45 1.44 -2.61 7.32
C LEU A 45 0.47 -1.82 6.44
N VAL A 46 0.77 -0.56 6.14
CA VAL A 46 -0.09 0.29 5.31
C VAL A 46 -0.20 -0.28 3.89
N GLY A 47 0.92 -0.71 3.31
CA GLY A 47 0.96 -1.30 1.97
C GLY A 47 0.13 -2.57 1.87
N SER A 48 0.28 -3.50 2.82
CA SER A 48 -0.48 -4.74 2.88
C SER A 48 -1.97 -4.50 3.13
N LEU A 49 -2.35 -3.56 4.01
CA LEU A 49 -3.75 -3.22 4.25
C LEU A 49 -4.42 -2.63 3.01
N ALA A 50 -3.75 -1.69 2.32
CA ALA A 50 -4.26 -1.12 1.07
C ALA A 50 -4.42 -2.20 -0.01
N PHE A 51 -3.45 -3.11 -0.14
CA PHE A 51 -3.53 -4.25 -1.07
C PHE A 51 -4.71 -5.17 -0.74
N LEU A 52 -4.86 -5.57 0.53
CA LEU A 52 -5.95 -6.47 0.96
C LEU A 52 -7.32 -5.84 0.69
N MET A 53 -7.48 -4.55 0.98
CA MET A 53 -8.73 -3.84 0.67
C MET A 53 -9.00 -3.80 -0.83
N ALA A 54 -7.99 -3.52 -1.66
CA ALA A 54 -8.12 -3.54 -3.12
C ALA A 54 -8.54 -4.93 -3.64
N TYR A 55 -7.88 -5.97 -3.12
CA TYR A 55 -8.14 -7.35 -3.49
C TYR A 55 -9.56 -7.80 -3.14
N LEU A 56 -10.04 -7.48 -1.94
CA LEU A 56 -11.42 -7.78 -1.52
C LEU A 56 -12.45 -7.03 -2.38
N LEU A 57 -12.18 -5.76 -2.72
CA LEU A 57 -13.03 -4.96 -3.60
C LEU A 57 -13.16 -5.58 -5.00
N GLU A 58 -12.09 -6.15 -5.55
CA GLU A 58 -12.12 -6.86 -6.83
C GLU A 58 -12.79 -8.24 -6.75
N GLY A 59 -12.65 -8.94 -5.62
CA GLY A 59 -13.20 -10.28 -5.40
C GLY A 59 -14.72 -10.33 -5.17
N GLU A 60 -15.33 -9.24 -4.70
CA GLU A 60 -16.79 -9.06 -4.59
C GLU A 60 -17.48 -8.83 -5.96
N ARG A 61 -16.97 -9.41 -7.04
CA ARG A 61 -17.55 -9.37 -8.39
C ARG A 61 -18.61 -10.45 -8.60
#